data_AF-A0A738B6K2-F1
#
_entry.id   AF-A0A738B6K2-F1
#
_cell.length_a   1.000
_cell.length_b   1.000
_cell.length_c   1.000
_cell.angle_alpha   90.00
_cell.angle_beta   90.00
_cell.angle_gamma   90.00
#
_symmetry.space_group_name_H-M   'P 1'
#
loop_
_entity.id
_entity.type
_entity.pdbx_description
1 polymer ?
#
loop_
_entity_poly.entity_id
_entity_poly.type
_entity_poly.pdbx_seq_one_letter_code
_entity_poly.pdbx_strand_id
1 'polypeptide(L)' 'MKTAHRISALANQLNELQACLGRASGRPSKSVMEAQRIAAELASSLEEWHLETLHIPEPERDLYRAQNPYYAAH' A
#
# COMPACT_ATOMS: atom_id res chain seq x y z
N MET A 1 -11.46 18.47 1.61
CA MET A 1 -11.28 17.69 2.85
C MET A 1 -10.93 16.20 2.61
N LYS A 2 -11.32 15.56 1.49
CA LYS A 2 -10.97 14.14 1.22
C LYS A 2 -9.47 13.86 1.03
N THR A 3 -8.75 14.73 0.32
CA THR A 3 -7.33 14.52 -0.01
C THR A 3 -6.42 14.58 1.21
N ALA A 4 -6.58 15.57 2.09
CA ALA A 4 -5.78 15.69 3.30
C ALA A 4 -5.95 14.47 4.23
N HIS A 5 -7.18 13.99 4.41
CA HIS A 5 -7.47 12.80 5.20
C HIS A 5 -6.80 11.55 4.63
N ARG A 6 -6.87 11.35 3.29
CA ARG A 6 -6.18 10.25 2.61
C ARG A 6 -4.67 10.32 2.76
N ILE A 7 -4.08 11.52 2.61
CA ILE A 7 -2.63 11.72 2.82
C ILE A 7 -2.24 11.34 4.26
N SER A 8 -3.01 11.76 5.26
CA SER A 8 -2.74 11.38 6.66
C SER A 8 -2.87 9.87 6.89
N ALA A 9 -3.86 9.21 6.28
CA ALA A 9 -4.03 7.76 6.39
C ALA A 9 -2.83 7.00 5.77
N LEU A 10 -2.41 7.39 4.56
CA LEU A 10 -1.23 6.81 3.89
C LEU A 10 0.05 7.05 4.68
N ALA A 11 0.22 8.24 5.27
CA ALA A 11 1.36 8.55 6.11
C ALA A 11 1.41 7.66 7.37
N ASN A 12 0.26 7.37 7.99
CA ASN A 12 0.19 6.45 9.12
C ASN A 12 0.60 5.03 8.74
N GLN A 13 0.07 4.50 7.62
CA GLN A 13 0.47 3.18 7.13
C GLN A 13 1.96 3.12 6.77
N LEU A 14 2.52 4.20 6.21
CA LEU A 14 3.96 4.29 5.92
C LEU A 14 4.80 4.24 7.21
N ASN A 15 4.38 4.93 8.26
CA ASN A 15 5.04 4.86 9.57
C ASN A 15 4.99 3.44 10.15
N GLU A 16 3.87 2.73 10.00
CA GLU A 16 3.73 1.32 10.44
C GLU A 16 4.66 0.38 9.65
N LEU A 17 4.76 0.58 8.33
CA LEU A 17 5.71 -0.16 7.48
C LEU A 17 7.15 0.05 7.95
N GLN A 18 7.56 1.30 8.17
CA GLN A 18 8.89 1.64 8.66
C GLN A 18 9.17 0.99 10.04
N ALA A 19 8.18 1.01 10.93
CA ALA A 19 8.31 0.37 12.24
C ALA A 19 8.47 -1.16 12.13
N CYS A 20 7.76 -1.81 11.21
CA CYS A 20 7.90 -3.25 10.96
C CYS A 20 9.29 -3.59 10.42
N LEU A 21 9.79 -2.82 9.45
CA LEU A 21 11.14 -2.98 8.91
C LEU A 21 12.23 -2.75 9.98
N GLY A 22 12.06 -1.75 10.85
CA GLY A 22 12.98 -1.51 11.97
C GLY A 22 13.04 -2.70 12.95
N ARG A 23 11.90 -3.33 13.23
CA ARG A 23 11.80 -4.51 14.11
C ARG A 23 12.30 -5.81 13.47
N ALA A 24 12.26 -5.91 12.15
CA ALA A 24 12.72 -7.10 11.42
C ALA A 24 14.22 -7.41 11.64
N SER A 25 15.01 -6.40 12.01
CA SER A 25 16.41 -6.57 12.45
C SER A 25 16.57 -7.53 13.63
N GLY A 26 15.57 -7.67 14.51
CA GLY A 26 15.60 -8.53 15.69
C GLY A 26 14.71 -9.79 15.62
N ARG A 27 13.68 -9.81 14.77
CA ARG A 27 12.80 -10.97 14.53
C ARG A 27 12.36 -11.01 13.06
N PRO A 28 13.15 -11.61 12.17
CA PRO A 28 13.03 -11.38 10.73
C PRO A 28 11.73 -11.94 10.13
N SER A 29 11.29 -13.16 10.46
CA SER A 29 10.19 -13.79 9.70
C SER A 29 8.84 -13.10 9.87
N LYS A 30 8.38 -12.85 11.11
CA LYS A 30 7.06 -12.26 11.36
C LYS A 30 7.00 -10.79 10.94
N SER A 31 8.03 -10.01 11.26
CA SER A 31 8.06 -8.58 10.97
C SER A 31 8.26 -8.29 9.48
N VAL A 32 8.97 -9.15 8.73
CA VAL A 32 9.05 -9.05 7.26
C VAL A 32 7.72 -9.37 6.61
N MET A 33 7.04 -10.44 7.03
CA MET A 33 5.72 -10.78 6.48
C MET A 33 4.68 -9.66 6.74
N GLU A 34 4.71 -9.07 7.93
CA GLU A 34 3.85 -7.93 8.26
C GLU A 34 4.21 -6.68 7.46
N ALA A 35 5.50 -6.40 7.25
CA ALA A 35 5.96 -5.32 6.38
C ALA A 35 5.51 -5.53 4.92
N GLN A 36 5.61 -6.75 4.40
CA GLN A 36 5.14 -7.08 3.04
C GLN A 36 3.64 -6.86 2.89
N ARG A 37 2.84 -7.29 3.88
CA ARG A 37 1.40 -7.04 3.90
C ARG A 37 1.07 -5.54 3.86
N ILE A 38 1.69 -4.74 4.74
CA ILE A 38 1.44 -3.29 4.79
C ILE A 38 1.90 -2.62 3.48
N ALA A 39 3.03 -3.05 2.91
CA ALA A 39 3.50 -2.55 1.61
C ALA A 39 2.50 -2.86 0.48
N ALA A 40 1.92 -4.06 0.47
CA ALA A 40 0.90 -4.43 -0.51
C ALA A 40 -0.37 -3.59 -0.36
N GLU A 41 -0.86 -3.38 0.87
CA GLU A 41 -2.02 -2.54 1.17
C GLU A 41 -1.80 -1.07 0.77
N LEU A 42 -0.62 -0.52 1.08
CA LEU A 42 -0.21 0.83 0.67
C LEU A 42 -0.18 0.97 -0.85
N ALA A 43 0.45 0.02 -1.56
CA ALA A 43 0.53 0.05 -3.02
C ALA A 43 -0.86 0.00 -3.66
N SER A 44 -1.75 -0.87 -3.16
CA SER A 44 -3.14 -0.95 -3.64
C SER A 44 -3.91 0.35 -3.43
N SER A 45 -3.76 0.97 -2.25
CA SER A 45 -4.45 2.22 -1.90
C SER A 45 -3.96 3.41 -2.72
N LEU A 46 -2.65 3.46 -3.00
CA LEU A 46 -2.04 4.47 -3.85
C LEU A 46 -2.47 4.32 -5.31
N GLU A 47 -2.50 3.10 -5.82
CA GLU A 47 -2.96 2.82 -7.18
C GLU A 47 -4.43 3.20 -7.37
N GLU A 48 -5.31 2.82 -6.43
CA GLU A 48 -6.72 3.21 -6.48
C GLU A 48 -6.88 4.73 -6.48
N TRP A 49 -6.15 5.44 -5.60
CA TRP A 49 -6.18 6.89 -5.57
C TRP A 49 -5.60 7.51 -6.86
N HIS A 50 -4.60 6.91 -7.47
CA HIS A 50 -4.05 7.36 -8.76
C HIS A 50 -5.10 7.25 -9.88
N LEU A 51 -5.77 6.11 -10.00
CA LEU A 51 -6.82 5.88 -11.00
C LEU A 51 -8.02 6.81 -10.83
N GLU A 52 -8.41 7.09 -9.58
CA GLU A 52 -9.41 8.11 -9.27
C GLU A 52 -8.96 9.52 -9.69
N THR A 53 -7.69 9.86 -9.45
CA THR A 53 -7.11 11.17 -9.81
C THR A 53 -7.02 11.36 -11.31
N LEU A 54 -6.80 10.28 -12.06
CA LEU A 54 -6.86 10.25 -13.52
C LEU A 54 -8.30 10.26 -14.07
N HIS A 55 -9.31 10.27 -13.19
CA HIS A 55 -10.74 10.21 -13.55
C HIS A 55 -11.12 8.99 -14.40
N ILE A 56 -10.40 7.87 -14.24
CA ILE A 56 -10.69 6.63 -14.97
C ILE A 56 -11.93 5.97 -14.37
N PRO A 57 -12.98 5.66 -15.17
CA PRO A 57 -14.17 4.96 -14.70
C PRO A 57 -13.83 3.57 -14.14
N GLU A 58 -14.49 3.16 -13.06
CA GLU A 58 -14.26 1.85 -12.42
C GLU A 58 -14.24 0.65 -13.40
N PRO A 59 -15.14 0.55 -14.40
CA PRO A 59 -15.13 -0.57 -15.34
C PRO A 59 -13.88 -0.65 -16.22
N GLU A 60 -13.15 0.46 -16.38
CA GLU A 60 -11.97 0.56 -17.25
C GLU A 60 -10.66 0.44 -16.47
N ARG A 61 -10.72 0.52 -15.13
CA ARG A 61 -9.54 0.57 -14.26
C ARG A 61 -8.67 -0.67 -14.33
N ASP A 62 -9.25 -1.84 -14.61
CA ASP A 62 -8.49 -3.09 -14.70
C ASP A 62 -7.40 -3.05 -15.78
N LEU A 63 -7.58 -2.25 -16.84
CA LEU A 63 -6.58 -2.08 -17.91
C LEU A 63 -5.36 -1.26 -17.45
N TYR A 64 -5.50 -0.49 -16.38
CA TYR A 64 -4.49 0.43 -15.86
C TYR A 64 -3.87 -0.03 -14.54
N ARG A 65 -4.40 -1.11 -13.95
CA ARG A 65 -3.83 -1.73 -12.76
C ARG A 65 -2.50 -2.40 -13.10
N ALA A 66 -1.46 -2.02 -12.38
CA ALA A 66 -0.18 -2.70 -12.37
C ALA A 66 -0.23 -3.89 -11.41
N GLN A 67 0.60 -4.91 -11.70
CA GLN A 67 0.76 -6.02 -10.78
C GLN A 67 1.46 -5.54 -9.51
N ASN A 68 0.86 -5.80 -8.35
CA ASN A 68 1.43 -5.41 -7.06
C ASN A 68 2.66 -6.30 -6.72
N PRO A 69 3.88 -5.76 -6.70
CA PRO A 69 5.09 -6.57 -6.50
C PRO A 69 5.25 -7.09 -5.07
N TYR A 70 4.49 -6.54 -4.11
CA TYR A 70 4.49 -6.96 -2.71
C TYR A 70 3.38 -7.97 -2.41
N TYR A 71 2.46 -8.18 -3.35
CA TYR A 71 1.43 -9.21 -3.24
C TYR A 71 2.04 -10.57 -3.58
N ALA A 72 2.64 -11.21 -2.59
CA ALA A 72 2.96 -12.63 -2.67
C ALA A 72 1.64 -13.41 -2.52
N ALA A 73 1.08 -13.89 -3.63
CA ALA A 73 0.02 -14.89 -3.58
C ALA A 73 0.62 -16.14 -2.91
N HIS A 74 0.36 -16.30 -1.61
CA HIS A 74 0.65 -17.50 -0.85
C HIS A 74 -0.55 -18.43 -0.87
#